data_AF-D5MI87-F1
#
_entry.id   AF-D5MI87-F1
#
_cell.length_a   1.000
_cell.length_b   1.000
_cell.length_c   1.000
_cell.angle_alpha   90.00
_cell.angle_beta   90.00
_cell.angle_gamma   90.00
#
_symmetry.space_group_name_H-M   'P 1'
#
loop_
_entity.id
_entity.type
_entity.pdbx_description
1 polymer ?
#
loop_
_entity_poly.entity_id
_entity_poly.type
_entity_poly.pdbx_seq_one_letter_code
_entity_poly.pdbx_strand_id
1 'polypeptide(L)'
;MTPARDDRRGRGDLRLRCLVLAFLVLGVVYIHPTRFMPQRVIRAVFVIDITQSMNTRDAALHGSPVDRLTFTKRTVQDTIRWLPCRSEVGLAVFTERRVVLLFEPLEVCEQRALLLSAVSAIDWRMAWAADSRIAAGVYDAVTQVTRLASQPRLLFFTDGQEAPPIMPGFEPRFEGKPGEVNGLIIGIGGQTPAEIPKFDEEGRLIGHWTADDTGRFPSVGTPTLSVAEMGTAGETGSDGALLRNAPQRPSEGLPTHLSWLHETYLMELARTTGLQYIRLNTPNELRSRLLAPPLARTEAVRVDMRRIFAFGALVLILIGYTIIPTFRLLAAPSATGEERHLWPLPPVRPNALQPHEEKTRMKTLLYSIIGIALCTTSVAYAHGPTPQKLEEHISIQGPPEQVWAAVKEFGAPATWHPMLKQTTAHGGNTAGRAERVVTLPSGGTITEGLDEYDEGRRYMAWRLLKENKEAFPVSFYTVSIEVRRANGGSDVEWLSRFYRADTGNSPPPEYSDEAAIKAMTEFAQSGLENLKKRIETEK
;
A
#
# COMPACT_ATOMS: atom_id res chain seq x y z
N MET A 1 -49.39 30.36 59.82
CA MET A 1 -48.04 29.83 59.53
C MET A 1 -48.13 28.34 59.29
N THR A 2 -48.15 27.93 58.02
CA THR A 2 -48.01 26.53 57.58
C THR A 2 -46.53 26.25 57.34
N PRO A 3 -45.98 25.12 57.83
CA PRO A 3 -44.56 24.83 57.64
C PRO A 3 -44.30 24.44 56.19
N ALA A 4 -43.37 25.15 55.54
CA ALA A 4 -42.88 24.81 54.21
C ALA A 4 -42.26 23.40 54.24
N ARG A 5 -42.87 22.48 53.48
CA ARG A 5 -42.36 21.12 53.26
C ARG A 5 -40.96 21.21 52.66
N ASP A 6 -39.99 20.58 53.33
CA ASP A 6 -38.59 20.52 52.92
C ASP A 6 -38.44 19.72 51.60
N ASP A 7 -38.40 20.45 50.49
CA ASP A 7 -38.22 19.95 49.13
C ASP A 7 -36.79 19.44 48.84
N ARG A 8 -35.92 19.30 49.87
CA ARG A 8 -34.59 18.69 49.72
C ARG A 8 -34.64 17.19 49.38
N ARG A 9 -35.68 16.44 49.81
CA ARG A 9 -35.79 14.99 49.54
C ARG A 9 -36.01 14.65 48.07
N GLY A 10 -36.79 15.43 47.32
CA GLY A 10 -37.00 15.20 45.88
C GLY A 10 -35.77 15.51 45.00
N ARG A 11 -34.84 16.35 45.51
CA ARG A 11 -33.68 16.86 44.76
C ARG A 11 -32.47 15.91 44.72
N GLY A 12 -32.22 15.17 45.80
CA GLY A 12 -31.22 14.10 45.80
C GLY A 12 -31.66 12.93 44.91
N ASP A 13 -32.97 12.69 44.87
CA ASP A 13 -33.60 11.61 44.13
C ASP A 13 -33.44 11.78 42.60
N LEU A 14 -33.66 12.98 42.04
CA LEU A 14 -33.51 13.20 40.60
C LEU A 14 -32.06 13.05 40.10
N ARG A 15 -31.08 13.59 40.84
CA ARG A 15 -29.66 13.44 40.48
C ARG A 15 -29.21 11.99 40.58
N LEU A 16 -29.61 11.30 41.64
CA LEU A 16 -29.33 9.89 41.84
C LEU A 16 -29.96 9.05 40.71
N ARG A 17 -31.22 9.34 40.33
CA ARG A 17 -31.89 8.70 39.19
C ARG A 17 -31.16 8.92 37.86
N CYS A 18 -30.68 10.13 37.58
CA CYS A 18 -29.87 10.41 36.39
C CYS A 18 -28.56 9.61 36.39
N LEU A 19 -27.88 9.50 37.53
CA LEU A 19 -26.64 8.74 37.66
C LEU A 19 -26.86 7.23 37.54
N VAL A 20 -27.91 6.69 38.17
CA VAL A 20 -28.29 5.29 38.05
C VAL A 20 -28.65 4.96 36.60
N LEU A 21 -29.44 5.81 35.94
CA LEU A 21 -29.78 5.61 34.53
C LEU A 21 -28.55 5.72 33.63
N ALA A 22 -27.65 6.68 33.87
CA ALA A 22 -26.39 6.78 33.13
C ALA A 22 -25.52 5.54 33.30
N PHE A 23 -25.44 4.99 34.52
CA PHE A 23 -24.73 3.75 34.81
C PHE A 23 -25.34 2.56 34.08
N LEU A 24 -26.67 2.43 34.07
CA LEU A 24 -27.37 1.36 33.33
C LEU A 24 -27.15 1.47 31.82
N VAL A 25 -27.24 2.69 31.26
CA VAL A 25 -26.99 2.95 29.83
C VAL A 25 -25.52 2.68 29.48
N LEU A 26 -24.58 3.03 30.36
CA LEU A 26 -23.17 2.71 30.18
C LEU A 26 -22.93 1.19 30.29
N GLY A 27 -23.68 0.48 31.12
CA GLY A 27 -23.68 -0.99 31.19
C GLY A 27 -23.99 -1.64 29.84
N VAL A 28 -24.90 -1.05 29.05
CA VAL A 28 -25.21 -1.51 27.69
C VAL A 28 -23.99 -1.40 26.75
N VAL A 29 -23.01 -0.53 27.01
CA VAL A 29 -21.79 -0.43 26.17
C VAL A 29 -20.93 -1.70 26.27
N TYR A 30 -20.90 -2.36 27.43
CA TYR A 30 -20.08 -3.54 27.69
C TYR A 30 -20.56 -4.80 26.94
N ILE A 31 -21.83 -4.85 26.54
CA ILE A 31 -22.37 -5.99 25.77
C ILE A 31 -22.21 -5.82 24.25
N HIS A 32 -21.40 -4.85 23.79
CA HIS A 32 -21.12 -4.59 22.37
C HIS A 32 -22.38 -4.56 21.47
N PRO A 33 -23.36 -3.69 21.78
CA PRO A 33 -24.64 -3.66 21.07
C PRO A 33 -24.40 -3.29 19.60
N THR A 34 -24.88 -4.13 18.70
CA THR A 34 -24.84 -3.87 17.25
C THR A 34 -26.24 -3.87 16.66
N ARG A 35 -26.45 -3.08 15.60
CA ARG A 35 -27.70 -3.04 14.85
C ARG A 35 -27.41 -3.15 13.36
N PHE A 36 -28.19 -3.96 12.65
CA PHE A 36 -28.14 -4.00 11.19
C PHE A 36 -28.67 -2.68 10.64
N MET A 37 -27.84 -1.99 9.86
CA MET A 37 -28.21 -0.79 9.12
C MET A 37 -27.75 -0.90 7.67
N PRO A 38 -28.53 -0.37 6.71
CA PRO A 38 -28.09 -0.32 5.32
C PRO A 38 -26.90 0.64 5.19
N GLN A 39 -25.78 0.13 4.68
CA GLN A 39 -24.57 0.89 4.42
C GLN A 39 -24.17 0.76 2.95
N ARG A 40 -23.52 1.79 2.42
CA ARG A 40 -22.90 1.76 1.09
C ARG A 40 -21.49 1.21 1.23
N VAL A 41 -21.28 -0.03 0.83
CA VAL A 41 -19.99 -0.72 0.92
C VAL A 41 -19.38 -0.87 -0.48
N ILE A 42 -18.07 -0.97 -0.53
CA ILE A 42 -17.34 -1.22 -1.77
C ILE A 42 -16.52 -2.49 -1.67
N ARG A 43 -16.19 -3.08 -2.81
CA ARG A 43 -15.13 -4.07 -2.93
C ARG A 43 -14.21 -3.57 -4.04
N ALA A 44 -12.95 -3.30 -3.74
CA ALA A 44 -12.08 -2.62 -4.69
C ALA A 44 -10.62 -3.06 -4.59
N VAL A 45 -9.88 -2.96 -5.69
CA VAL A 45 -8.42 -3.05 -5.75
C VAL A 45 -7.87 -1.66 -6.04
N PHE A 46 -6.98 -1.18 -5.19
CA PHE A 46 -6.31 0.10 -5.36
C PHE A 46 -4.94 -0.16 -5.98
N VAL A 47 -4.73 0.35 -7.19
CA VAL A 47 -3.46 0.31 -7.90
C VAL A 47 -2.76 1.64 -7.71
N ILE A 48 -1.60 1.63 -7.06
CA ILE A 48 -0.79 2.82 -6.83
C ILE A 48 0.36 2.84 -7.83
N ASP A 49 0.41 3.87 -8.66
CA ASP A 49 1.59 4.19 -9.46
C ASP A 49 2.75 4.59 -8.54
N ILE A 50 3.87 3.86 -8.67
CA ILE A 50 5.10 4.07 -7.90
C ILE A 50 6.27 4.51 -8.79
N THR A 51 5.99 4.94 -10.02
CA THR A 51 7.00 5.44 -10.96
C THR A 51 7.61 6.75 -10.48
N GLN A 52 8.75 7.14 -11.06
CA GLN A 52 9.52 8.29 -10.55
C GLN A 52 8.78 9.63 -10.68
N SER A 53 7.89 9.77 -11.66
CA SER A 53 7.07 10.97 -11.81
C SER A 53 6.16 11.20 -10.60
N MET A 54 5.80 10.14 -9.88
CA MET A 54 5.04 10.21 -8.63
C MET A 54 5.83 10.79 -7.46
N ASN A 55 7.16 10.96 -7.60
CA ASN A 55 7.97 11.68 -6.61
C ASN A 55 7.95 13.22 -6.79
N THR A 56 7.33 13.72 -7.86
CA THR A 56 7.21 15.15 -8.14
C THR A 56 6.42 15.86 -7.03
N ARG A 57 6.92 17.00 -6.54
CA ARG A 57 6.39 17.72 -5.37
C ARG A 57 5.41 18.84 -5.72
N ASP A 58 4.36 18.49 -6.45
CA ASP A 58 3.33 19.41 -6.95
C ASP A 58 1.90 19.06 -6.48
N ALA A 59 1.76 18.05 -5.61
CA ALA A 59 0.54 17.76 -4.87
C ALA A 59 0.53 18.53 -3.53
N ALA A 60 -0.64 18.63 -2.88
CA ALA A 60 -0.77 19.36 -1.62
C ALA A 60 -1.56 18.61 -0.55
N LEU A 61 -1.03 18.57 0.67
CA LEU A 61 -1.75 18.12 1.87
C LEU A 61 -1.86 19.30 2.83
N HIS A 62 -3.09 19.69 3.18
CA HIS A 62 -3.36 20.84 4.07
C HIS A 62 -2.64 22.12 3.63
N GLY A 63 -2.54 22.35 2.31
CA GLY A 63 -1.85 23.51 1.72
C GLY A 63 -0.33 23.40 1.66
N SER A 64 0.27 22.34 2.18
CA SER A 64 1.72 22.10 2.11
C SER A 64 2.07 21.23 0.89
N PRO A 65 3.07 21.62 0.07
CA PRO A 65 3.53 20.80 -1.05
C PRO A 65 4.11 19.46 -0.59
N VAL A 66 3.62 18.38 -1.19
CA VAL A 66 4.09 17.01 -0.97
C VAL A 66 4.28 16.32 -2.32
N ASP A 67 5.03 15.23 -2.34
CA ASP A 67 5.09 14.39 -3.53
C ASP A 67 3.76 13.66 -3.79
N ARG A 68 3.51 13.35 -5.07
CA ARG A 68 2.26 12.70 -5.52
C ARG A 68 2.06 11.33 -4.88
N LEU A 69 3.13 10.57 -4.64
CA LEU A 69 3.07 9.27 -3.98
C LEU A 69 2.62 9.42 -2.51
N THR A 70 3.18 10.36 -1.76
CA THR A 70 2.77 10.71 -0.40
C THR A 70 1.32 11.15 -0.34
N PHE A 71 0.89 12.01 -1.29
CA PHE A 71 -0.51 12.41 -1.40
C PHE A 71 -1.44 11.21 -1.67
N THR A 72 -1.03 10.30 -2.55
CA THR A 72 -1.77 9.08 -2.90
C THR A 72 -1.88 8.14 -1.70
N LYS A 73 -0.75 7.84 -1.04
CA LYS A 73 -0.71 7.02 0.19
C LYS A 73 -1.62 7.60 1.25
N ARG A 74 -1.58 8.92 1.47
CA ARG A 74 -2.45 9.58 2.45
C ARG A 74 -3.93 9.45 2.09
N THR A 75 -4.27 9.68 0.83
CA THR A 75 -5.64 9.53 0.30
C THR A 75 -6.16 8.10 0.50
N VAL A 76 -5.37 7.10 0.14
CA VAL A 76 -5.72 5.69 0.30
C VAL A 76 -5.91 5.34 1.78
N GLN A 77 -4.99 5.77 2.64
CA GLN A 77 -5.10 5.54 4.08
C GLN A 77 -6.35 6.20 4.68
N ASP A 78 -6.63 7.45 4.32
CA ASP A 78 -7.84 8.13 4.77
C ASP A 78 -9.09 7.42 4.25
N THR A 79 -9.08 6.95 3.00
CA THR A 79 -10.14 6.11 2.42
C THR A 79 -10.39 4.86 3.25
N ILE A 80 -9.36 4.09 3.56
CA ILE A 80 -9.46 2.90 4.43
C ILE A 80 -10.02 3.26 5.81
N ARG A 81 -9.70 4.44 6.38
CA ARG A 81 -10.19 4.86 7.70
C ARG A 81 -11.68 5.20 7.72
N TRP A 82 -12.22 5.81 6.67
CA TRP A 82 -13.63 6.24 6.63
C TRP A 82 -14.57 5.26 5.92
N LEU A 83 -14.04 4.26 5.20
CA LEU A 83 -14.87 3.23 4.58
C LEU A 83 -15.68 2.47 5.63
N PRO A 84 -16.97 2.18 5.38
CA PRO A 84 -17.78 1.41 6.31
C PRO A 84 -17.30 -0.03 6.36
N CYS A 85 -17.46 -0.67 7.53
CA CYS A 85 -17.23 -2.11 7.68
C CYS A 85 -18.04 -2.90 6.64
N ARG A 86 -17.54 -4.08 6.28
CA ARG A 86 -17.93 -4.91 5.14
C ARG A 86 -17.45 -4.40 3.79
N SER A 87 -16.80 -3.24 3.73
CA SER A 87 -16.01 -2.89 2.56
C SER A 87 -14.76 -3.76 2.48
N GLU A 88 -14.34 -4.12 1.29
CA GLU A 88 -13.13 -4.91 1.04
C GLU A 88 -12.16 -4.13 0.16
N VAL A 89 -10.89 -4.08 0.55
CA VAL A 89 -9.84 -3.34 -0.17
C VAL A 89 -8.66 -4.25 -0.42
N GLY A 90 -8.31 -4.40 -1.70
CA GLY A 90 -7.08 -5.03 -2.17
C GLY A 90 -6.09 -3.95 -2.56
N LEU A 91 -4.80 -4.29 -2.57
CA LEU A 91 -3.73 -3.36 -2.90
C LEU A 91 -2.87 -3.94 -4.00
N ALA A 92 -2.52 -3.09 -4.94
CA ALA A 92 -1.61 -3.39 -6.03
C ALA A 92 -0.71 -2.19 -6.30
N VAL A 93 0.43 -2.45 -6.93
CA VAL A 93 1.36 -1.40 -7.38
C VAL A 93 1.52 -1.47 -8.89
N PHE A 94 1.71 -0.32 -9.51
CA PHE A 94 2.04 -0.22 -10.94
C PHE A 94 3.47 0.31 -11.10
N THR A 95 4.24 -0.35 -11.96
CA THR A 95 5.55 0.11 -12.41
C THR A 95 5.84 -0.48 -13.79
N GLU A 96 6.64 0.23 -14.59
CA GLU A 96 6.95 -0.13 -15.96
C GLU A 96 5.69 -0.28 -16.83
N ARG A 97 5.14 -1.48 -16.98
CA ARG A 97 4.00 -1.77 -17.86
C ARG A 97 2.96 -2.71 -17.23
N ARG A 98 3.16 -3.12 -15.98
CA ARG A 98 2.34 -4.14 -15.31
C ARG A 98 1.90 -3.67 -13.94
N VAL A 99 0.77 -4.21 -13.53
CA VAL A 99 0.29 -4.14 -12.15
C VAL A 99 0.77 -5.39 -11.41
N VAL A 100 1.12 -5.25 -10.14
CA VAL A 100 1.39 -6.40 -9.26
C VAL A 100 0.41 -6.32 -8.11
N LEU A 101 -0.53 -7.26 -8.07
CA LEU A 101 -1.46 -7.41 -6.95
C LEU A 101 -0.68 -7.90 -5.73
N LEU A 102 -0.62 -7.07 -4.68
CA LEU A 102 0.03 -7.41 -3.42
C LEU A 102 -0.85 -8.31 -2.57
N PHE A 103 -2.17 -8.04 -2.57
CA PHE A 103 -3.18 -8.91 -1.95
C PHE A 103 -4.57 -8.62 -2.50
N GLU A 104 -5.39 -9.66 -2.55
CA GLU A 104 -6.82 -9.59 -2.87
C GLU A 104 -7.62 -8.79 -1.83
N PRO A 105 -8.83 -8.32 -2.16
CA PRO A 105 -9.63 -7.51 -1.26
C PRO A 105 -9.88 -8.12 0.13
N LEU A 106 -9.37 -7.44 1.17
CA LEU A 106 -9.56 -7.80 2.58
C LEU A 106 -10.60 -6.90 3.24
N GLU A 107 -11.38 -7.44 4.19
CA GLU A 107 -12.38 -6.66 4.92
C GLU A 107 -11.73 -5.56 5.77
N VAL A 108 -12.19 -4.33 5.57
CA VAL A 108 -11.55 -3.11 6.08
C VAL A 108 -11.52 -3.04 7.60
N CYS A 109 -12.58 -3.43 8.29
CA CYS A 109 -12.66 -3.28 9.75
C CYS A 109 -11.83 -4.33 10.51
N GLU A 110 -11.81 -5.57 10.02
CA GLU A 110 -11.02 -6.69 10.55
C GLU A 110 -9.54 -6.49 10.25
N GLN A 111 -9.18 -6.07 9.03
CA GLN A 111 -7.78 -5.98 8.58
C GLN A 111 -7.25 -4.55 8.49
N ARG A 112 -7.87 -3.59 9.18
CA ARG A 112 -7.52 -2.15 9.08
C ARG A 112 -6.04 -1.87 9.32
N ALA A 113 -5.45 -2.49 10.34
CA ALA A 113 -4.06 -2.26 10.71
C ALA A 113 -3.10 -2.76 9.60
N LEU A 114 -3.36 -3.94 9.05
CA LEU A 114 -2.61 -4.52 7.93
C LEU A 114 -2.72 -3.63 6.69
N LEU A 115 -3.95 -3.24 6.30
CA LEU A 115 -4.19 -2.39 5.13
C LEU A 115 -3.46 -1.04 5.23
N LEU A 116 -3.52 -0.38 6.39
CA LEU A 116 -2.83 0.89 6.60
C LEU A 116 -1.31 0.74 6.60
N SER A 117 -0.80 -0.34 7.19
CA SER A 117 0.64 -0.63 7.25
C SER A 117 1.19 -0.96 5.87
N ALA A 118 0.49 -1.79 5.08
CA ALA A 118 0.86 -2.11 3.71
C ALA A 118 0.94 -0.85 2.84
N VAL A 119 -0.07 0.03 2.91
CA VAL A 119 -0.04 1.31 2.17
C VAL A 119 1.10 2.20 2.66
N SER A 120 1.40 2.21 3.96
CA SER A 120 2.52 3.01 4.50
C SER A 120 3.88 2.53 4.01
N ALA A 121 4.03 1.23 3.77
CA ALA A 121 5.26 0.60 3.30
C ALA A 121 5.50 0.76 1.80
N ILE A 122 4.50 1.22 1.02
CA ILE A 122 4.67 1.50 -0.40
C ILE A 122 5.73 2.59 -0.60
N ASP A 123 6.71 2.30 -1.44
CA ASP A 123 7.86 3.16 -1.71
C ASP A 123 8.22 3.07 -3.20
N TRP A 124 8.75 4.15 -3.77
CA TRP A 124 9.15 4.19 -5.18
C TRP A 124 10.26 3.17 -5.48
N ARG A 125 11.09 2.79 -4.49
CA ARG A 125 12.14 1.77 -4.62
C ARG A 125 11.61 0.35 -4.86
N MET A 126 10.30 0.14 -4.72
CA MET A 126 9.66 -1.11 -5.12
C MET A 126 9.56 -1.25 -6.66
N ALA A 127 9.78 -0.17 -7.42
CA ALA A 127 9.81 -0.20 -8.86
C ALA A 127 11.04 -0.97 -9.37
N TRP A 128 10.83 -1.93 -10.28
CA TRP A 128 11.92 -2.71 -10.89
C TRP A 128 12.51 -2.05 -12.14
N ALA A 129 11.83 -1.05 -12.71
CA ALA A 129 12.29 -0.28 -13.86
C ALA A 129 11.87 1.19 -13.73
N ALA A 130 12.62 2.08 -14.38
CA ALA A 130 12.36 3.51 -14.38
C ALA A 130 11.27 3.93 -15.39
N ASP A 131 10.89 3.05 -16.32
CA ASP A 131 9.85 3.28 -17.31
C ASP A 131 8.46 3.41 -16.66
N SER A 132 7.58 4.13 -17.34
CA SER A 132 6.16 4.28 -17.04
C SER A 132 5.35 4.17 -18.33
N ARG A 133 4.71 3.02 -18.54
CA ARG A 133 3.81 2.71 -19.65
C ARG A 133 2.38 2.65 -19.14
N ILE A 134 1.81 3.82 -18.86
CA ILE A 134 0.51 3.99 -18.21
C ILE A 134 -0.61 3.26 -18.96
N ALA A 135 -0.71 3.39 -20.28
CA ALA A 135 -1.77 2.69 -21.03
C ALA A 135 -1.68 1.17 -20.86
N ALA A 136 -0.48 0.60 -21.00
CA ALA A 136 -0.26 -0.82 -20.79
C ALA A 136 -0.59 -1.24 -19.35
N GLY A 137 -0.19 -0.43 -18.37
CA GLY A 137 -0.51 -0.63 -16.96
C GLY A 137 -2.01 -0.63 -16.66
N VAL A 138 -2.76 0.33 -17.20
CA VAL A 138 -4.22 0.41 -17.04
C VAL A 138 -4.90 -0.81 -17.68
N TYR A 139 -4.46 -1.23 -18.86
CA TYR A 139 -5.03 -2.42 -19.53
C TYR A 139 -4.70 -3.72 -18.77
N ASP A 140 -3.48 -3.84 -18.25
CA ASP A 140 -3.08 -4.95 -17.41
C ASP A 140 -3.87 -4.96 -16.09
N ALA A 141 -4.12 -3.79 -15.48
CA ALA A 141 -4.95 -3.66 -14.28
C ALA A 141 -6.37 -4.18 -14.50
N VAL A 142 -7.01 -3.79 -15.62
CA VAL A 142 -8.33 -4.29 -16.00
C VAL A 142 -8.29 -5.80 -16.18
N THR A 143 -7.29 -6.31 -16.90
CA THR A 143 -7.10 -7.76 -17.13
C THR A 143 -6.89 -8.56 -15.85
N GLN A 144 -6.18 -8.01 -14.87
CA GLN A 144 -5.98 -8.70 -13.59
C GLN A 144 -7.25 -8.69 -12.74
N VAL A 145 -7.97 -7.57 -12.70
CA VAL A 145 -9.21 -7.44 -11.94
C VAL A 145 -10.32 -8.35 -12.49
N THR A 146 -10.41 -8.57 -13.80
CA THR A 146 -11.39 -9.51 -14.39
C THR A 146 -11.12 -10.98 -14.03
N ARG A 147 -9.86 -11.34 -13.73
CA ARG A 147 -9.47 -12.70 -13.31
C ARG A 147 -9.80 -12.99 -11.86
N LEU A 148 -10.03 -11.96 -11.04
CA LEU A 148 -10.40 -12.13 -9.64
C LEU A 148 -11.86 -12.59 -9.53
N ALA A 149 -12.09 -13.70 -8.84
CA ALA A 149 -13.43 -14.27 -8.64
C ALA A 149 -14.41 -13.28 -7.99
N SER A 150 -13.89 -12.35 -7.19
CA SER A 150 -14.68 -11.36 -6.46
C SER A 150 -15.14 -10.17 -7.31
N GLN A 151 -14.64 -10.04 -8.55
CA GLN A 151 -14.85 -8.93 -9.50
C GLN A 151 -14.85 -7.54 -8.83
N PRO A 152 -13.73 -7.16 -8.19
CA PRO A 152 -13.64 -5.89 -7.47
C PRO A 152 -13.70 -4.69 -8.41
N ARG A 153 -13.99 -3.51 -7.86
CA ARG A 153 -13.83 -2.23 -8.55
C ARG A 153 -12.35 -1.88 -8.68
N LEU A 154 -11.94 -1.32 -9.80
CA LEU A 154 -10.56 -0.88 -10.01
C LEU A 154 -10.41 0.61 -9.64
N LEU A 155 -9.45 0.97 -8.80
CA LEU A 155 -9.05 2.37 -8.61
C LEU A 155 -7.57 2.50 -8.95
N PHE A 156 -7.25 3.20 -10.04
CA PHE A 156 -5.89 3.37 -10.52
C PHE A 156 -5.42 4.81 -10.26
N PHE A 157 -4.44 5.00 -9.38
CA PHE A 157 -3.90 6.31 -8.99
C PHE A 157 -2.62 6.58 -9.76
N THR A 158 -2.58 7.63 -10.59
CA THR A 158 -1.43 7.97 -11.46
C THR A 158 -1.47 9.44 -11.88
N ASP A 159 -0.33 9.98 -12.30
CA ASP A 159 -0.25 11.26 -13.01
C ASP A 159 -0.45 11.14 -14.53
N GLY A 160 -0.43 9.91 -15.07
CA GLY A 160 -0.61 9.65 -16.49
C GLY A 160 0.61 9.93 -17.37
N GLN A 161 1.79 10.09 -16.78
CA GLN A 161 3.00 10.36 -17.54
C GLN A 161 3.59 9.08 -18.16
N GLU A 162 3.59 9.04 -19.49
CA GLU A 162 4.29 8.03 -20.27
C GLU A 162 5.81 8.36 -20.33
N ALA A 163 6.63 7.44 -19.84
CA ALA A 163 8.08 7.51 -19.85
C ALA A 163 8.66 6.17 -20.37
N PRO A 164 9.26 6.14 -21.56
CA PRO A 164 9.40 7.24 -22.50
C PRO A 164 8.06 7.61 -23.19
N PRO A 165 7.88 8.85 -23.69
CA PRO A 165 6.64 9.26 -24.35
C PRO A 165 6.33 8.41 -25.58
N ILE A 166 5.10 7.96 -25.74
CA ILE A 166 4.66 7.17 -26.90
C ILE A 166 4.47 8.09 -28.11
N MET A 167 4.98 7.69 -29.28
CA MET A 167 4.71 8.43 -30.52
C MET A 167 3.28 8.16 -31.03
N PRO A 168 2.61 9.17 -31.61
CA PRO A 168 1.29 9.00 -32.21
C PRO A 168 1.25 7.84 -33.21
N GLY A 169 0.24 6.97 -33.11
CA GLY A 169 0.05 5.79 -33.95
C GLY A 169 0.69 4.50 -33.40
N PHE A 170 1.51 4.59 -32.34
CA PHE A 170 2.12 3.45 -31.65
C PHE A 170 1.48 3.18 -30.27
N GLU A 171 0.32 3.78 -30.00
CA GLU A 171 -0.40 3.57 -28.75
C GLU A 171 -0.80 2.09 -28.61
N PRO A 172 -0.63 1.49 -27.41
CA PRO A 172 -1.08 0.14 -27.18
C PRO A 172 -2.61 0.06 -27.37
N ARG A 173 -3.06 -1.03 -27.98
CA ARG A 173 -4.49 -1.30 -28.16
C ARG A 173 -5.06 -1.98 -26.93
N PHE A 174 -6.25 -1.55 -26.52
CA PHE A 174 -7.00 -2.25 -25.50
C PHE A 174 -7.69 -3.47 -26.11
N GLU A 175 -7.25 -4.66 -25.71
CA GLU A 175 -7.82 -5.93 -26.18
C GLU A 175 -9.00 -6.43 -25.32
N GLY A 176 -9.23 -5.79 -24.16
CA GLY A 176 -10.32 -6.13 -23.24
C GLY A 176 -11.67 -5.56 -23.66
N LYS A 177 -12.72 -5.91 -22.92
CA LYS A 177 -14.08 -5.41 -23.18
C LYS A 177 -14.33 -4.11 -22.39
N PRO A 178 -14.65 -2.98 -23.06
CA PRO A 178 -14.95 -1.74 -22.36
C PRO A 178 -16.12 -1.88 -21.38
N GLY A 179 -15.95 -1.38 -20.16
CA GLY A 179 -16.96 -1.41 -19.11
C GLY A 179 -17.16 -2.77 -18.42
N GLU A 180 -16.34 -3.78 -18.75
CA GLU A 180 -16.34 -5.07 -18.05
C GLU A 180 -15.95 -4.93 -16.58
N VAL A 181 -14.97 -4.06 -16.30
CA VAL A 181 -14.59 -3.64 -14.95
C VAL A 181 -15.15 -2.24 -14.71
N ASN A 182 -15.83 -2.07 -13.57
CA ASN A 182 -16.22 -0.74 -13.11
C ASN A 182 -15.12 -0.18 -12.23
N GLY A 183 -14.80 1.11 -12.36
CA GLY A 183 -13.71 1.69 -11.60
C GLY A 183 -13.42 3.14 -11.94
N LEU A 184 -12.35 3.65 -11.35
CA LEU A 184 -11.86 5.00 -11.49
C LEU A 184 -10.39 4.99 -11.95
N ILE A 185 -10.07 5.83 -12.93
CA ILE A 185 -8.71 6.36 -13.11
C ILE A 185 -8.66 7.69 -12.35
N ILE A 186 -7.71 7.81 -11.44
CA ILE A 186 -7.60 8.90 -10.47
C ILE A 186 -6.32 9.66 -10.80
N GLY A 187 -6.49 10.84 -11.39
CA GLY A 187 -5.41 11.74 -11.76
C GLY A 187 -4.83 12.45 -10.52
N ILE A 188 -3.52 12.29 -10.31
CA ILE A 188 -2.76 12.90 -9.21
C ILE A 188 -1.72 13.88 -9.76
N GLY A 189 -1.60 15.04 -9.12
CA GLY A 189 -0.57 16.04 -9.46
C GLY A 189 -1.12 17.34 -10.04
N GLY A 190 -0.21 18.28 -10.27
CA GLY A 190 -0.49 19.57 -10.91
C GLY A 190 -0.45 19.47 -12.43
N GLN A 191 -1.16 20.37 -13.12
CA GLN A 191 -1.13 20.45 -14.59
C GLN A 191 0.07 21.24 -15.13
N THR A 192 0.82 21.88 -14.24
CA THR A 192 2.02 22.64 -14.59
C THR A 192 3.23 21.72 -14.55
N PRO A 193 4.12 21.75 -15.56
CA PRO A 193 5.36 20.99 -15.52
C PRO A 193 6.18 21.29 -14.27
N ALA A 194 6.57 20.24 -13.56
CA ALA A 194 7.38 20.31 -12.35
C ALA A 194 8.58 19.34 -12.45
N GLU A 195 9.67 19.68 -11.77
CA GLU A 195 10.90 18.90 -11.79
C GLU A 195 10.71 17.54 -11.11
N ILE A 196 11.26 16.49 -11.73
CA ILE A 196 11.23 15.14 -11.17
C ILE A 196 12.47 14.95 -10.29
N PRO A 197 12.32 14.72 -8.97
CA PRO A 197 13.46 14.49 -8.09
C PRO A 197 14.12 13.14 -8.34
N LYS A 198 15.46 13.10 -8.23
CA LYS A 198 16.28 11.88 -8.25
C LYS A 198 16.72 11.52 -6.85
N PHE A 199 16.62 10.25 -6.51
CA PHE A 199 17.06 9.72 -5.23
C PHE A 199 18.12 8.64 -5.41
N ASP A 200 18.98 8.47 -4.42
CA ASP A 200 19.85 7.30 -4.29
C ASP A 200 19.10 6.10 -3.66
N GLU A 201 19.81 4.98 -3.48
CA GLU A 201 19.26 3.74 -2.91
C GLU A 201 18.78 3.93 -1.46
N GLU A 202 19.41 4.83 -0.71
CA GLU A 202 19.01 5.20 0.65
C GLU A 202 17.78 6.12 0.69
N GLY A 203 17.32 6.62 -0.46
CA GLY A 203 16.19 7.54 -0.58
C GLY A 203 16.57 9.01 -0.32
N ARG A 204 17.86 9.36 -0.38
CA ARG A 204 18.34 10.74 -0.27
C ARG A 204 18.27 11.42 -1.62
N LEU A 205 17.83 12.68 -1.63
CA LEU A 205 17.76 13.50 -2.83
C LEU A 205 19.17 13.77 -3.36
N ILE A 206 19.46 13.33 -4.58
CA ILE A 206 20.76 13.53 -5.26
C ILE A 206 20.69 14.55 -6.40
N GLY A 207 19.50 15.03 -6.75
CA GLY A 207 19.30 16.06 -7.77
C GLY A 207 17.93 15.97 -8.41
N HIS A 208 17.79 16.53 -9.61
CA HIS A 208 16.60 16.41 -10.44
C HIS A 208 16.96 15.82 -11.80
N TRP A 209 15.97 15.29 -12.51
CA TRP A 209 16.13 14.92 -13.91
C TRP A 209 16.37 16.15 -14.76
N THR A 210 17.35 16.06 -15.65
CA THR A 210 17.68 17.09 -16.65
C THR A 210 17.36 16.58 -18.04
N ALA A 211 17.20 17.51 -18.99
CA ALA A 211 16.95 17.16 -20.40
C ALA A 211 18.04 16.23 -20.98
N ASP A 212 19.29 16.38 -20.56
CA ASP A 212 20.41 15.55 -21.01
C ASP A 212 20.33 14.12 -20.47
N ASP A 213 19.80 13.94 -19.25
CA ASP A 213 19.62 12.62 -18.66
C ASP A 213 18.54 11.83 -19.39
N THR A 214 17.42 12.49 -19.72
CA THR A 214 16.27 11.84 -20.34
C THR A 214 16.41 11.73 -21.86
N GLY A 215 17.18 12.61 -22.50
CA GLY A 215 17.47 12.57 -23.93
C GLY A 215 18.24 11.32 -24.37
N ARG A 216 18.88 10.61 -23.44
CA ARG A 216 19.61 9.35 -23.68
C ARG A 216 18.71 8.13 -23.89
N PHE A 217 17.44 8.19 -23.51
CA PHE A 217 16.52 7.06 -23.60
C PHE A 217 15.61 7.14 -24.85
N PRO A 218 15.55 6.08 -25.68
CA PRO A 218 14.69 6.05 -26.87
C PRO A 218 13.21 5.87 -26.49
N SER A 219 12.28 6.50 -27.23
CA SER A 219 10.84 6.20 -27.09
C SER A 219 10.39 5.04 -27.97
N VAL A 220 9.26 4.45 -27.59
CA VAL A 220 8.52 3.48 -28.41
C VAL A 220 8.11 4.11 -29.75
N GLY A 221 8.46 3.44 -30.85
CA GLY A 221 8.11 3.82 -32.22
C GLY A 221 9.09 4.77 -32.91
N THR A 222 10.02 5.39 -32.17
CA THR A 222 10.98 6.35 -32.76
C THR A 222 11.90 5.69 -33.79
N PRO A 223 12.15 6.30 -34.96
CA PRO A 223 13.18 5.81 -35.87
C PRO A 223 14.54 5.86 -35.16
N THR A 224 15.16 4.70 -34.97
CA THR A 224 16.57 4.59 -34.57
C THR A 224 17.40 4.46 -35.83
N LEU A 225 18.54 5.16 -35.92
CA LEU A 225 19.51 4.85 -36.98
C LEU A 225 19.86 3.37 -36.90
N SER A 226 19.75 2.67 -38.04
CA SER A 226 20.21 1.30 -38.15
C SER A 226 21.73 1.24 -38.01
N VAL A 227 22.25 0.06 -37.65
CA VAL A 227 23.70 -0.17 -37.58
C VAL A 227 24.39 0.14 -38.90
N ALA A 228 23.69 -0.06 -40.03
CA ALA A 228 24.17 0.28 -41.36
C ALA A 228 24.23 1.79 -41.58
N GLU A 229 23.22 2.55 -41.16
CA GLU A 229 23.19 4.01 -41.26
C GLU A 229 24.21 4.68 -40.32
N MET A 230 24.48 4.09 -39.15
CA MET A 230 25.57 4.54 -38.26
C MET A 230 26.95 4.28 -38.87
N GLY A 231 27.10 3.23 -39.66
CA GLY A 231 28.35 2.92 -40.37
C GLY A 231 28.67 3.89 -41.51
N THR A 232 27.64 4.48 -42.13
CA THR A 232 27.81 5.46 -43.23
C THR A 232 27.94 6.90 -42.74
N ALA A 233 27.44 7.23 -41.55
CA ALA A 233 27.48 8.57 -40.96
C ALA A 233 28.83 8.96 -40.30
N GLY A 234 29.80 8.04 -40.24
CA GLY A 234 31.08 8.22 -39.53
C GLY A 234 31.02 7.81 -38.06
N GLU A 235 32.18 7.75 -37.37
CA GLU A 235 32.22 7.29 -35.98
C GLU A 235 31.75 8.36 -34.97
N THR A 236 31.76 9.64 -35.34
CA THR A 236 31.49 10.79 -34.46
C THR A 236 30.41 11.70 -35.03
N GLY A 237 29.46 12.11 -34.19
CA GLY A 237 28.38 13.03 -34.53
C GLY A 237 28.89 14.46 -34.66
N SER A 238 28.02 15.40 -35.04
CA SER A 238 28.35 16.82 -35.18
C SER A 238 28.79 17.50 -33.87
N ASP A 239 28.57 16.84 -32.73
CA ASP A 239 28.95 17.22 -31.37
C ASP A 239 30.23 16.51 -30.87
N GLY A 240 30.86 15.68 -31.71
CA GLY A 240 32.07 14.93 -31.37
C GLY A 240 31.81 13.69 -30.50
N ALA A 241 30.55 13.37 -30.16
CA ALA A 241 30.21 12.14 -29.46
C ALA A 241 30.26 10.94 -30.43
N LEU A 242 30.74 9.78 -29.97
CA LEU A 242 30.72 8.57 -30.79
C LEU A 242 29.26 8.26 -31.19
N LEU A 243 28.92 8.25 -32.48
CA LEU A 243 27.54 8.06 -32.97
C LEU A 243 26.90 6.78 -32.45
N ARG A 244 27.69 5.75 -32.13
CA ARG A 244 27.23 4.50 -31.54
C ARG A 244 26.82 4.61 -30.07
N ASN A 245 27.34 5.60 -29.36
CA ASN A 245 27.14 5.82 -27.92
C ASN A 245 26.49 7.18 -27.61
N ALA A 246 26.27 8.00 -28.64
CA ALA A 246 25.61 9.29 -28.54
C ALA A 246 24.09 9.10 -28.41
N PRO A 247 23.40 9.97 -27.64
CA PRO A 247 21.95 10.01 -27.66
C PRO A 247 21.47 10.17 -29.11
N GLN A 248 20.66 9.25 -29.62
CA GLN A 248 20.17 9.26 -31.01
C GLN A 248 19.10 10.35 -31.26
N ARG A 249 19.02 11.36 -30.37
CA ARG A 249 18.02 12.43 -30.36
C ARG A 249 18.68 13.77 -30.05
N PRO A 250 18.26 14.86 -30.72
CA PRO A 250 18.46 16.21 -30.20
C PRO A 250 17.73 16.36 -28.85
N SER A 251 18.38 17.00 -27.88
CA SER A 251 17.83 17.30 -26.54
C SER A 251 16.68 18.33 -26.52
N GLU A 252 16.25 18.84 -27.68
CA GLU A 252 15.44 20.06 -27.79
C GLU A 252 13.91 19.86 -27.99
N GLY A 253 13.38 18.63 -27.97
CA GLY A 253 11.98 18.42 -28.40
C GLY A 253 10.90 18.30 -27.31
N LEU A 254 11.15 17.49 -26.28
CA LEU A 254 10.11 17.08 -25.33
C LEU A 254 10.63 17.25 -23.90
N PRO A 255 9.87 17.89 -22.99
CA PRO A 255 10.28 18.11 -21.60
C PRO A 255 10.13 16.82 -20.77
N THR A 256 10.82 15.75 -21.18
CA THR A 256 10.76 14.41 -20.56
C THR A 256 11.36 14.36 -19.17
N HIS A 257 12.14 15.37 -18.79
CA HIS A 257 12.71 15.56 -17.47
C HIS A 257 11.75 16.26 -16.49
N LEU A 258 10.64 16.78 -16.99
CA LEU A 258 9.57 17.40 -16.21
C LEU A 258 8.36 16.49 -16.19
N SER A 259 7.51 16.65 -15.18
CA SER A 259 6.27 15.89 -15.04
C SER A 259 5.08 16.77 -14.71
N TRP A 260 3.91 16.43 -15.23
CA TRP A 260 2.62 17.03 -14.92
C TRP A 260 1.51 16.00 -15.08
N LEU A 261 0.33 16.30 -14.52
CA LEU A 261 -0.88 15.50 -14.69
C LEU A 261 -1.34 15.55 -16.15
N HIS A 262 -1.27 14.41 -16.82
CA HIS A 262 -1.75 14.20 -18.19
C HIS A 262 -3.26 13.91 -18.23
N GLU A 263 -4.06 14.88 -17.76
CA GLU A 263 -5.51 14.73 -17.56
C GLU A 263 -6.27 14.28 -18.83
N THR A 264 -6.04 14.93 -19.97
CA THR A 264 -6.70 14.58 -21.23
C THR A 264 -6.39 13.14 -21.65
N TYR A 265 -5.16 12.68 -21.42
CA TYR A 265 -4.74 11.33 -21.74
C TYR A 265 -5.43 10.29 -20.83
N LEU A 266 -5.49 10.56 -19.52
CA LEU A 266 -6.19 9.69 -18.58
C LEU A 266 -7.70 9.62 -18.85
N MET A 267 -8.32 10.72 -19.29
CA MET A 267 -9.71 10.73 -19.74
C MET A 267 -9.93 9.84 -20.97
N GLU A 268 -8.98 9.83 -21.91
CA GLU A 268 -9.06 8.98 -23.10
C GLU A 268 -8.87 7.49 -22.76
N LEU A 269 -7.96 7.16 -21.84
CA LEU A 269 -7.82 5.80 -21.31
C LEU A 269 -9.07 5.33 -20.57
N ALA A 270 -9.70 6.22 -19.80
CA ALA A 270 -10.96 5.94 -19.11
C ALA A 270 -12.07 5.64 -20.13
N ARG A 271 -12.20 6.47 -21.19
CA ARG A 271 -13.16 6.26 -22.28
C ARG A 271 -12.92 4.94 -23.01
N THR A 272 -11.66 4.60 -23.27
CA THR A 272 -11.25 3.38 -23.99
C THR A 272 -11.58 2.12 -23.18
N THR A 273 -11.33 2.14 -21.88
CA THR A 273 -11.55 0.98 -20.99
C THR A 273 -12.97 0.93 -20.41
N GLY A 274 -13.75 2.01 -20.50
CA GLY A 274 -15.05 2.15 -19.85
C GLY A 274 -14.98 2.46 -18.34
N LEU A 275 -13.80 2.81 -17.83
CA LEU A 275 -13.62 3.35 -16.48
C LEU A 275 -14.09 4.82 -16.43
N GLN A 276 -14.30 5.35 -15.24
CA GLN A 276 -14.55 6.78 -15.07
C GLN A 276 -13.24 7.49 -14.71
N TYR A 277 -13.09 8.75 -15.10
CA TYR A 277 -11.96 9.57 -14.70
C TYR A 277 -12.37 10.57 -13.62
N ILE A 278 -11.52 10.75 -12.62
CA ILE A 278 -11.57 11.88 -11.70
C ILE A 278 -10.17 12.45 -11.51
N ARG A 279 -10.08 13.76 -11.34
CA ARG A 279 -8.91 14.42 -10.79
C ARG A 279 -9.07 14.58 -9.29
N LEU A 280 -8.01 14.32 -8.55
CA LEU A 280 -8.04 14.45 -7.10
C LEU A 280 -7.13 15.60 -6.64
N ASN A 281 -7.74 16.67 -6.13
CA ASN A 281 -6.98 17.80 -5.56
C ASN A 281 -6.90 17.71 -4.04
N THR A 282 -7.91 17.12 -3.41
CA THR A 282 -7.94 16.88 -1.96
C THR A 282 -8.30 15.43 -1.64
N PRO A 283 -7.77 14.85 -0.54
CA PRO A 283 -8.06 13.47 -0.15
C PRO A 283 -9.55 13.14 0.05
N ASN A 284 -10.37 14.15 0.37
CA ASN A 284 -11.78 13.97 0.72
C ASN A 284 -12.72 13.89 -0.50
N GLU A 285 -12.29 14.36 -1.68
CA GLU A 285 -13.08 14.36 -2.91
C GLU A 285 -13.44 12.94 -3.38
N LEU A 286 -12.60 11.95 -3.06
CA LEU A 286 -12.83 10.55 -3.45
C LEU A 286 -14.08 9.96 -2.80
N ARG A 287 -14.47 10.43 -1.61
CA ARG A 287 -15.53 9.81 -0.80
C ARG A 287 -16.88 9.78 -1.50
N SER A 288 -17.33 10.92 -2.05
CA SER A 288 -18.65 11.03 -2.67
C SER A 288 -18.73 10.21 -3.96
N ARG A 289 -17.62 10.13 -4.70
CA ARG A 289 -17.51 9.34 -5.94
C ARG A 289 -17.51 7.84 -5.66
N LEU A 290 -16.70 7.41 -4.70
CA LEU A 290 -16.52 6.00 -4.39
C LEU A 290 -17.77 5.36 -3.78
N LEU A 291 -18.56 6.13 -3.02
CA LEU A 291 -19.83 5.67 -2.44
C LEU A 291 -21.05 5.82 -3.37
N ALA A 292 -20.85 6.33 -4.59
CA ALA A 292 -21.91 6.42 -5.58
C ALA A 292 -22.06 5.10 -6.38
N PRO A 293 -23.27 4.76 -6.86
CA PRO A 293 -23.44 3.72 -7.87
C PRO A 293 -22.70 4.08 -9.18
N PRO A 294 -22.13 3.10 -9.92
CA PRO A 294 -22.16 1.66 -9.67
C PRO A 294 -21.03 1.16 -8.74
N LEU A 295 -20.17 2.03 -8.22
CA LEU A 295 -18.99 1.63 -7.44
C LEU A 295 -19.36 1.01 -6.10
N ALA A 296 -20.33 1.59 -5.39
CA ALA A 296 -20.83 1.07 -4.13
C ALA A 296 -22.13 0.26 -4.27
N ARG A 297 -22.26 -0.76 -3.42
CA ARG A 297 -23.49 -1.56 -3.25
C ARG A 297 -24.05 -1.37 -1.84
N THR A 298 -25.36 -1.52 -1.70
CA THR A 298 -26.00 -1.44 -0.38
C THR A 298 -25.95 -2.81 0.27
N GLU A 299 -25.37 -2.90 1.46
CA GLU A 299 -25.41 -4.11 2.30
C GLU A 299 -25.94 -3.79 3.70
N ALA A 300 -26.61 -4.76 4.31
CA ALA A 300 -27.00 -4.68 5.71
C ALA A 300 -25.79 -5.00 6.60
N VAL A 301 -25.22 -3.98 7.24
CA VAL A 301 -24.00 -4.10 8.05
C VAL A 301 -24.34 -3.96 9.53
N ARG A 302 -23.70 -4.76 10.39
CA ARG A 302 -23.77 -4.59 11.85
C ARG A 302 -22.98 -3.34 12.24
N VAL A 303 -23.68 -2.27 12.57
CA VAL A 303 -23.09 -1.01 13.05
C VAL A 303 -22.99 -1.06 14.57
N ASP A 304 -21.85 -0.63 15.08
CA ASP A 304 -21.59 -0.50 16.51
C ASP A 304 -22.39 0.66 17.11
N MET A 305 -23.29 0.34 18.04
CA MET A 305 -24.18 1.30 18.69
C MET A 305 -23.59 1.86 19.99
N ARG A 306 -22.40 1.42 20.43
CA ARG A 306 -21.77 1.86 21.69
C ARG A 306 -21.68 3.37 21.80
N ARG A 307 -21.39 4.08 20.70
CA ARG A 307 -21.30 5.55 20.67
C ARG A 307 -22.62 6.23 21.05
N ILE A 308 -23.76 5.69 20.63
CA ILE A 308 -25.08 6.24 20.93
C ILE A 308 -25.41 6.07 22.41
N PHE A 309 -25.14 4.87 22.97
CA PHE A 309 -25.33 4.62 24.39
C PHE A 309 -24.35 5.44 25.26
N ALA A 310 -23.07 5.52 24.89
CA ALA A 310 -22.09 6.35 25.58
C ALA A 310 -22.47 7.84 25.57
N PHE A 311 -22.97 8.35 24.44
CA PHE A 311 -23.47 9.71 24.36
C PHE A 311 -24.71 9.93 25.22
N GLY A 312 -25.66 8.98 25.21
CA GLY A 312 -26.83 9.02 26.09
C GLY A 312 -26.45 9.06 27.57
N ALA A 313 -25.47 8.26 27.99
CA ALA A 313 -24.94 8.28 29.35
C ALA A 313 -24.27 9.63 29.69
N LEU A 314 -23.48 10.20 28.78
CA LEU A 314 -22.87 11.52 28.95
C LEU A 314 -23.91 12.62 29.13
N VAL A 315 -24.96 12.63 28.30
CA VAL A 315 -26.06 13.59 28.40
C VAL A 315 -26.77 13.47 29.74
N LEU A 316 -27.01 12.26 30.24
CA LEU A 316 -27.63 12.04 31.56
C LEU A 316 -26.75 12.55 32.71
N ILE A 317 -25.44 12.37 32.62
CA ILE A 317 -24.47 12.91 33.58
C ILE A 317 -24.50 14.45 33.54
N LEU A 318 -24.47 15.05 32.35
CA LEU A 318 -24.53 16.50 32.16
C LEU A 318 -25.84 17.09 32.69
N ILE A 319 -26.99 16.45 32.44
CA ILE A 319 -28.28 16.88 33.01
C ILE A 319 -28.22 16.87 34.54
N GLY A 320 -27.68 15.79 35.13
CA GLY A 320 -27.53 15.64 36.57
C GLY A 320 -26.66 16.72 37.22
N TYR A 321 -25.58 17.14 36.54
CA TYR A 321 -24.53 17.98 37.12
C TYR A 321 -24.48 19.44 36.63
N THR A 322 -25.06 19.78 35.48
CA THR A 322 -24.93 21.14 34.89
C THR A 322 -26.27 21.86 34.75
N ILE A 323 -27.30 21.22 34.18
CA ILE A 323 -28.58 21.87 33.86
C ILE A 323 -29.45 22.08 35.12
N ILE A 324 -29.54 21.08 35.99
CA ILE A 324 -30.29 21.18 37.26
C ILE A 324 -29.76 22.29 38.20
N PRO A 325 -28.44 22.49 38.38
CA PRO A 325 -27.92 23.61 39.18
C PRO A 325 -27.98 24.99 38.51
N THR A 326 -27.82 25.10 37.18
CA THR A 326 -27.82 26.42 36.49
C THR A 326 -29.22 27.05 36.39
N PHE A 327 -30.27 26.27 36.16
CA PHE A 327 -31.66 26.76 36.23
C PHE A 327 -32.03 27.35 37.61
N ARG A 328 -31.30 27.01 38.68
CA ARG A 328 -31.52 27.56 40.03
C ARG A 328 -30.83 28.89 40.29
N LEU A 329 -29.71 29.17 39.62
CA LEU A 329 -29.05 30.48 39.69
C LEU A 329 -29.88 31.55 38.97
N LEU A 330 -30.58 31.16 37.91
CA LEU A 330 -31.46 32.06 37.13
C LEU A 330 -32.88 32.19 37.72
N ALA A 331 -33.37 31.19 38.47
CA ALA A 331 -34.68 31.23 39.12
C ALA A 331 -34.65 31.71 40.59
N ALA A 332 -33.49 32.14 41.11
CA ALA A 332 -33.41 32.74 42.44
C ALA A 332 -34.04 34.14 42.40
N PRO A 333 -35.10 34.42 43.20
CA PRO A 333 -35.69 35.75 43.24
C PRO A 333 -34.65 36.75 43.77
N SER A 334 -34.54 37.90 43.10
CA SER A 334 -33.73 39.03 43.57
C SER A 334 -34.25 39.47 44.93
N ALA A 335 -33.50 39.18 46.00
CA ALA A 335 -33.78 39.70 47.32
C ALA A 335 -33.46 41.20 47.34
N THR A 336 -34.48 42.02 47.06
CA THR A 336 -34.48 43.44 47.37
C THR A 336 -34.93 43.64 48.82
N GLY A 337 -34.05 44.23 49.62
CA GLY A 337 -34.40 44.96 50.85
C GLY A 337 -34.55 44.11 52.10
N GLU A 338 -33.62 44.21 53.04
CA GLU A 338 -33.91 44.71 54.40
C GLU A 338 -32.62 44.92 55.20
N GLU A 339 -32.74 45.77 56.22
CA GLU A 339 -31.75 46.67 56.77
C GLU A 339 -30.64 46.02 57.62
N ARG A 340 -29.48 46.69 57.62
CA ARG A 340 -28.37 46.45 58.53
C ARG A 340 -28.72 46.97 59.92
N HIS A 341 -28.92 46.09 60.89
CA HIS A 341 -28.84 46.45 62.31
C HIS A 341 -27.74 45.63 63.00
N LEU A 342 -26.79 46.38 63.59
CA LEU A 342 -25.68 45.89 64.39
C LEU A 342 -26.18 45.17 65.66
N TRP A 343 -25.66 43.98 65.93
CA TRP A 343 -25.65 43.37 67.26
C TRP A 343 -24.21 42.96 67.63
N PRO A 344 -23.77 43.11 68.89
CA PRO A 344 -22.39 42.80 69.28
C PRO A 344 -22.11 41.30 69.36
N LEU A 345 -20.87 40.95 69.05
CA LEU A 345 -20.31 39.59 69.03
C LEU A 345 -20.40 38.89 70.40
N PRO A 346 -20.82 37.61 70.48
CA PRO A 346 -20.45 36.73 71.57
C PRO A 346 -19.11 36.00 71.26
N PRO A 347 -18.41 35.49 72.29
CA PRO A 347 -17.00 35.15 72.18
C PRO A 347 -16.75 33.87 71.38
N VAL A 348 -15.60 33.90 70.70
CA VAL A 348 -14.95 32.82 69.98
C VAL A 348 -14.81 31.57 70.88
N ARG A 349 -15.41 30.45 70.46
CA ARG A 349 -14.93 29.12 70.85
C ARG A 349 -13.93 28.64 69.81
N PRO A 350 -12.72 28.18 70.21
CA PRO A 350 -11.75 27.68 69.26
C PRO A 350 -12.11 26.25 68.80
N ASN A 351 -12.02 26.06 67.49
CA ASN A 351 -11.78 24.82 66.77
C ASN A 351 -12.68 23.60 67.01
N ALA A 352 -13.61 23.41 66.08
CA ALA A 352 -13.88 22.08 65.52
C ALA A 352 -13.97 22.23 63.98
N LEU A 353 -12.81 22.25 63.33
CA LEU A 353 -12.71 22.03 61.88
C LEU A 353 -13.28 20.63 61.59
N GLN A 354 -14.45 20.55 60.96
CA GLN A 354 -14.97 19.30 60.41
C GLN A 354 -14.26 19.01 59.08
N PRO A 355 -13.46 17.92 58.96
CA PRO A 355 -12.72 17.59 57.75
C PRO A 355 -13.51 16.63 56.84
N HIS A 356 -14.85 16.66 56.87
CA HIS A 356 -15.66 15.62 56.25
C HIS A 356 -16.06 15.90 54.79
N GLU A 357 -16.15 17.16 54.36
CA GLU A 357 -16.54 17.48 52.98
C GLU A 357 -15.39 17.32 51.97
N GLU A 358 -14.15 17.62 52.36
CA GLU A 358 -12.99 17.59 51.46
C GLU A 358 -12.52 16.15 51.14
N LYS A 359 -12.58 15.25 52.13
CA LYS A 359 -12.26 13.83 51.95
C LYS A 359 -13.20 13.11 50.99
N THR A 360 -14.42 13.62 50.81
CA THR A 360 -15.41 12.99 49.93
C THR A 360 -15.20 13.40 48.46
N ARG A 361 -14.83 14.66 48.18
CA ARG A 361 -14.48 15.11 46.81
C ARG A 361 -13.20 14.45 46.28
N MET A 362 -12.21 14.24 47.13
CA MET A 362 -10.91 13.67 46.72
C MET A 362 -10.99 12.17 46.44
N LYS A 363 -11.85 11.43 47.15
CA LYS A 363 -12.10 10.00 46.88
C LYS A 363 -12.84 9.78 45.56
N THR A 364 -13.84 10.61 45.24
CA THR A 364 -14.59 10.50 43.97
C THR A 364 -13.71 10.79 42.75
N LEU A 365 -12.77 11.74 42.85
CA LEU A 365 -11.80 12.04 41.79
C LEU A 365 -10.79 10.89 41.60
N LEU A 366 -10.37 10.24 42.69
CA LEU A 366 -9.40 9.14 42.66
C LEU A 366 -9.98 7.86 42.02
N TYR A 367 -11.25 7.53 42.28
CA TYR A 367 -11.91 6.38 41.64
C TYR A 367 -12.17 6.58 40.14
N SER A 368 -12.39 7.83 39.69
CA SER A 368 -12.52 8.14 38.25
C SER A 368 -11.20 7.99 37.48
N ILE A 369 -10.06 8.27 38.12
CA ILE A 369 -8.73 8.13 37.50
C ILE A 369 -8.30 6.65 37.41
N ILE A 370 -8.61 5.85 38.43
CA ILE A 370 -8.32 4.40 38.43
C ILE A 370 -9.15 3.64 37.39
N GLY A 371 -10.41 4.07 37.14
CA GLY A 371 -11.26 3.49 36.10
C GLY A 371 -10.78 3.75 34.66
N ILE A 372 -10.05 4.84 34.43
CA ILE A 372 -9.46 5.19 33.11
C ILE A 372 -8.15 4.40 32.88
N ALA A 373 -7.43 4.04 33.95
CA ALA A 373 -6.16 3.32 33.88
C ALA A 373 -6.29 1.82 33.53
N LEU A 374 -7.48 1.20 33.66
CA LEU A 374 -7.70 -0.21 33.30
C LEU A 374 -8.07 -0.44 31.82
N CYS A 375 -8.11 0.60 30.98
CA CYS A 375 -8.24 0.47 29.53
C CYS A 375 -6.88 0.39 28.83
N THR A 376 -5.96 -0.44 29.33
CA THR A 376 -4.73 -0.77 28.60
C THR A 376 -5.11 -1.66 27.42
N THR A 377 -5.14 -1.07 26.23
CA THR A 377 -5.22 -1.76 24.96
C THR A 377 -4.05 -2.73 24.83
N SER A 378 -4.35 -4.03 24.71
CA SER A 378 -3.36 -5.01 24.27
C SER A 378 -2.80 -4.55 22.92
N VAL A 379 -1.49 -4.31 22.88
CA VAL A 379 -0.76 -4.05 21.63
C VAL A 379 -0.74 -5.38 20.89
N ALA A 380 -1.62 -5.54 19.91
CA ALA A 380 -1.54 -6.67 18.99
C ALA A 380 -0.33 -6.42 18.08
N TYR A 381 0.77 -7.14 18.33
CA TYR A 381 1.88 -7.23 17.39
C TYR A 381 1.42 -8.06 16.19
N ALA A 382 0.85 -7.40 15.19
CA ALA A 382 0.58 -7.99 13.89
C ALA A 382 1.75 -7.63 12.97
N HIS A 383 2.74 -8.54 12.87
CA HIS A 383 3.81 -8.46 11.88
C HIS A 383 3.52 -9.49 10.79
N GLY A 384 3.32 -9.02 9.56
CA GLY A 384 3.25 -9.90 8.39
C GLY A 384 4.59 -10.56 8.08
N PRO A 385 4.66 -11.45 7.08
CA PRO A 385 5.91 -12.05 6.65
C PRO A 385 6.87 -10.98 6.14
N THR A 386 8.12 -11.03 6.60
CA THR A 386 9.14 -10.06 6.19
C THR A 386 9.68 -10.48 4.82
N PRO A 387 9.68 -9.59 3.80
CA PRO A 387 10.27 -9.92 2.51
C PRO A 387 11.76 -10.17 2.67
N GLN A 388 12.22 -11.30 2.15
CA GLN A 388 13.63 -11.68 2.16
C GLN A 388 14.27 -11.39 0.79
N LYS A 389 15.55 -11.06 0.80
CA LYS A 389 16.39 -10.83 -0.38
C LYS A 389 17.62 -11.72 -0.26
N LEU A 390 17.97 -12.41 -1.34
CA LEU A 390 19.20 -13.20 -1.46
C LEU A 390 19.91 -12.79 -2.75
N GLU A 391 21.20 -12.48 -2.61
CA GLU A 391 22.12 -12.17 -3.70
C GLU A 391 23.30 -13.13 -3.60
N GLU A 392 23.47 -13.97 -4.62
CA GLU A 392 24.56 -14.92 -4.74
C GLU A 392 25.31 -14.65 -6.04
N HIS A 393 26.64 -14.77 -5.98
CA HIS A 393 27.50 -14.54 -7.13
C HIS A 393 28.57 -15.62 -7.20
N ILE A 394 28.89 -16.06 -8.41
CA ILE A 394 30.02 -16.98 -8.64
C ILE A 394 30.79 -16.62 -9.90
N SER A 395 32.11 -16.63 -9.79
CA SER A 395 33.00 -16.50 -10.94
C SER A 395 33.29 -17.88 -11.54
N ILE A 396 33.09 -18.03 -12.85
CA ILE A 396 33.28 -19.27 -13.61
C ILE A 396 34.36 -19.06 -14.69
N GLN A 397 35.34 -19.95 -14.74
CA GLN A 397 36.43 -19.95 -15.73
C GLN A 397 35.97 -20.53 -17.08
N GLY A 398 34.98 -19.88 -17.69
CA GLY A 398 34.46 -20.20 -19.03
C GLY A 398 33.83 -18.98 -19.70
N PRO A 399 33.74 -18.95 -21.04
CA PRO A 399 33.12 -17.85 -21.78
C PRO A 399 31.64 -17.63 -21.39
N PRO A 400 31.16 -16.37 -21.30
CA PRO A 400 29.76 -16.07 -20.98
C PRO A 400 28.75 -16.77 -21.88
N GLU A 401 29.11 -16.98 -23.15
CA GLU A 401 28.28 -17.67 -24.13
C GLU A 401 28.11 -19.16 -23.78
N GLN A 402 29.16 -19.81 -23.28
CA GLN A 402 29.12 -21.20 -22.84
C GLN A 402 28.32 -21.34 -21.53
N VAL A 403 28.57 -20.44 -20.58
CA VAL A 403 27.84 -20.42 -19.30
C VAL A 403 26.35 -20.16 -19.53
N TRP A 404 26.00 -19.21 -20.39
CA TRP A 404 24.61 -18.94 -20.75
C TRP A 404 23.97 -20.13 -21.47
N ALA A 405 24.67 -20.77 -22.41
CA ALA A 405 24.15 -21.93 -23.12
C ALA A 405 23.74 -23.08 -22.17
N ALA A 406 24.39 -23.21 -21.01
CA ALA A 406 24.04 -24.22 -20.02
C ALA A 406 22.75 -23.90 -19.24
N VAL A 407 22.38 -22.62 -19.11
CA VAL A 407 21.23 -22.18 -18.28
C VAL A 407 20.07 -21.59 -19.07
N LYS A 408 20.29 -21.19 -20.34
CA LYS A 408 19.35 -20.41 -21.17
C LYS A 408 17.99 -21.06 -21.41
N GLU A 409 17.88 -22.38 -21.31
CA GLU A 409 16.62 -23.06 -21.54
C GLU A 409 15.77 -23.05 -20.26
N PHE A 410 14.79 -22.14 -20.19
CA PHE A 410 13.91 -22.02 -19.03
C PHE A 410 13.20 -23.33 -18.71
N GLY A 411 12.83 -24.11 -19.74
CA GLY A 411 12.14 -25.39 -19.57
C GLY A 411 13.02 -26.56 -19.09
N ALA A 412 14.34 -26.39 -18.98
CA ALA A 412 15.27 -27.48 -18.72
C ALA A 412 16.24 -27.26 -17.53
N PRO A 413 15.81 -26.67 -16.39
CA PRO A 413 16.71 -26.39 -15.26
C PRO A 413 17.21 -27.68 -14.60
N ALA A 414 16.46 -28.78 -14.62
CA ALA A 414 16.91 -30.07 -14.10
C ALA A 414 18.12 -30.66 -14.84
N THR A 415 18.49 -30.12 -16.01
CA THR A 415 19.71 -30.54 -16.71
C THR A 415 20.97 -30.05 -16.00
N TRP A 416 20.90 -28.97 -15.21
CA TRP A 416 22.06 -28.35 -14.58
C TRP A 416 21.90 -28.07 -13.08
N HIS A 417 20.68 -28.00 -12.56
CA HIS A 417 20.43 -27.74 -11.15
C HIS A 417 20.27 -29.06 -10.37
N PRO A 418 21.18 -29.40 -9.44
CA PRO A 418 21.21 -30.71 -8.79
C PRO A 418 20.03 -30.95 -7.83
N MET A 419 19.42 -29.88 -7.31
CA MET A 419 18.22 -29.96 -6.48
C MET A 419 16.91 -30.10 -7.27
N LEU A 420 16.97 -30.42 -8.57
CA LEU A 420 15.79 -30.67 -9.39
C LEU A 420 15.89 -32.05 -10.04
N LYS A 421 14.88 -32.90 -9.81
CA LYS A 421 14.83 -34.27 -10.34
C LYS A 421 14.29 -34.30 -11.78
N GLN A 422 13.28 -33.49 -12.06
CA GLN A 422 12.60 -33.46 -13.35
C GLN A 422 12.01 -32.07 -13.60
N THR A 423 11.86 -31.73 -14.87
CA THR A 423 11.07 -30.56 -15.30
C THR A 423 10.13 -30.96 -16.43
N THR A 424 8.90 -30.48 -16.41
CA THR A 424 8.00 -30.43 -17.56
C THR A 424 7.69 -28.98 -17.87
N ALA A 425 7.74 -28.57 -19.13
CA ALA A 425 7.60 -27.17 -19.50
C ALA A 425 6.86 -27.00 -20.81
N HIS A 426 6.26 -25.82 -20.99
CA HIS A 426 5.63 -25.40 -22.23
C HIS A 426 5.91 -23.90 -22.48
N GLY A 427 5.75 -23.45 -23.72
CA GLY A 427 5.96 -22.04 -24.08
C GLY A 427 7.42 -21.61 -24.34
N GLY A 428 8.39 -22.53 -24.20
CA GLY A 428 9.80 -22.28 -24.53
C GLY A 428 10.41 -21.18 -23.65
N ASN A 429 11.12 -20.23 -24.27
CA ASN A 429 11.67 -19.05 -23.58
C ASN A 429 10.81 -17.79 -23.83
N THR A 430 9.51 -17.96 -24.04
CA THR A 430 8.60 -16.82 -24.28
C THR A 430 8.15 -16.20 -22.95
N ALA A 431 8.73 -15.05 -22.61
CA ALA A 431 8.36 -14.27 -21.43
C ALA A 431 6.84 -14.01 -21.35
N GLY A 432 6.25 -14.24 -20.17
CA GLY A 432 4.82 -14.10 -19.89
C GLY A 432 3.94 -15.24 -20.43
N ARG A 433 4.50 -16.25 -21.09
CA ARG A 433 3.75 -17.44 -21.59
C ARG A 433 4.39 -18.77 -21.20
N ALA A 434 5.70 -18.81 -21.00
CA ALA A 434 6.37 -20.03 -20.64
C ALA A 434 6.16 -20.36 -19.17
N GLU A 435 5.80 -21.61 -18.91
CA GLU A 435 5.68 -22.16 -17.56
C GLU A 435 6.40 -23.50 -17.47
N ARG A 436 6.93 -23.78 -16.30
CA ARG A 436 7.55 -25.06 -15.98
C ARG A 436 7.04 -25.59 -14.65
N VAL A 437 6.87 -26.90 -14.56
CA VAL A 437 6.68 -27.62 -13.31
C VAL A 437 7.99 -28.31 -12.99
N VAL A 438 8.58 -27.99 -11.85
CA VAL A 438 9.81 -28.61 -11.38
C VAL A 438 9.51 -29.58 -10.24
N THR A 439 10.15 -30.74 -10.28
CA THR A 439 10.02 -31.79 -9.26
C THR A 439 11.26 -31.80 -8.39
N LEU A 440 11.09 -31.59 -7.09
CA LEU A 440 12.17 -31.63 -6.10
C LEU A 440 12.53 -33.07 -5.71
N PRO A 441 13.69 -33.32 -5.06
CA PRO A 441 14.11 -34.65 -4.64
C PRO A 441 13.12 -35.35 -3.70
N SER A 442 12.37 -34.59 -2.91
CA SER A 442 11.29 -35.08 -2.03
C SER A 442 10.09 -35.65 -2.80
N GLY A 443 10.00 -35.42 -4.11
CA GLY A 443 8.87 -35.78 -4.96
C GLY A 443 7.79 -34.71 -5.05
N GLY A 444 7.85 -33.68 -4.21
CA GLY A 444 6.97 -32.52 -4.31
C GLY A 444 7.29 -31.65 -5.53
N THR A 445 6.29 -30.93 -6.02
CA THR A 445 6.38 -30.10 -7.22
C THR A 445 6.00 -28.66 -6.95
N ILE A 446 6.64 -27.73 -7.65
CA ILE A 446 6.25 -26.32 -7.72
C ILE A 446 6.13 -25.90 -9.19
N THR A 447 5.28 -24.91 -9.46
CA THR A 447 5.10 -24.35 -10.81
C THR A 447 5.70 -22.96 -10.88
N GLU A 448 6.44 -22.68 -11.94
CA GLU A 448 7.14 -21.43 -12.18
C GLU A 448 6.78 -20.86 -13.54
N GLY A 449 6.77 -19.53 -13.65
CA GLY A 449 6.47 -18.79 -14.87
C GLY A 449 7.61 -17.87 -15.24
N LEU A 450 8.00 -17.86 -16.51
CA LEU A 450 9.05 -16.98 -17.03
C LEU A 450 8.48 -15.57 -17.19
N ASP A 451 9.09 -14.59 -16.50
CA ASP A 451 8.67 -13.20 -16.56
C ASP A 451 9.47 -12.39 -17.57
N GLU A 452 10.78 -12.64 -17.66
CA GLU A 452 11.70 -11.96 -18.57
C GLU A 452 12.73 -12.92 -19.16
N TYR A 453 13.12 -12.64 -20.41
CA TYR A 453 14.17 -13.37 -21.12
C TYR A 453 14.87 -12.42 -22.08
N ASP A 454 16.18 -12.29 -21.93
CA ASP A 454 17.02 -11.46 -22.78
C ASP A 454 18.31 -12.23 -23.14
N GLU A 455 18.36 -12.72 -24.37
CA GLU A 455 19.52 -13.44 -24.91
C GLU A 455 20.76 -12.55 -25.01
N GLY A 456 20.59 -11.27 -25.33
CA GLY A 456 21.70 -10.33 -25.52
C GLY A 456 22.38 -9.97 -24.20
N ARG A 457 21.57 -9.72 -23.17
CA ARG A 457 22.03 -9.51 -21.79
C ARG A 457 22.48 -10.81 -21.11
N ARG A 458 22.07 -11.99 -21.62
CA ARG A 458 22.19 -13.31 -20.96
C ARG A 458 21.51 -13.27 -19.60
N TYR A 459 20.24 -12.90 -19.63
CA TYR A 459 19.41 -12.67 -18.47
C TYR A 459 18.08 -13.41 -18.61
N MET A 460 17.62 -14.00 -17.51
CA MET A 460 16.24 -14.43 -17.39
C MET A 460 15.73 -14.20 -15.97
N ALA A 461 14.44 -13.95 -15.84
CA ALA A 461 13.76 -13.85 -14.57
C ALA A 461 12.46 -14.64 -14.59
N TRP A 462 12.15 -15.30 -13.48
CA TRP A 462 10.96 -16.10 -13.31
C TRP A 462 10.39 -15.96 -11.91
N ARG A 463 9.13 -16.37 -11.75
CA ARG A 463 8.42 -16.34 -10.48
C ARG A 463 7.73 -17.65 -10.16
N LEU A 464 7.46 -17.85 -8.88
CA LEU A 464 6.59 -18.93 -8.41
C LEU A 464 5.14 -18.64 -8.83
N LEU A 465 4.53 -19.55 -9.58
CA LEU A 465 3.12 -19.51 -9.96
C LEU A 465 2.24 -20.37 -9.07
N LYS A 466 2.76 -21.52 -8.62
CA LYS A 466 2.06 -22.44 -7.72
C LYS A 466 3.03 -23.01 -6.70
N GLU A 467 2.77 -22.68 -5.45
CA GLU A 467 3.51 -23.12 -4.27
C GLU A 467 3.17 -24.54 -3.84
N ASN A 468 4.10 -25.13 -3.08
CA ASN A 468 3.95 -26.41 -2.41
C ASN A 468 4.88 -26.38 -1.20
N LYS A 469 4.35 -25.91 -0.07
CA LYS A 469 5.14 -25.64 1.15
C LYS A 469 5.78 -26.90 1.72
N GLU A 470 5.17 -28.07 1.50
CA GLU A 470 5.72 -29.36 1.91
C GLU A 470 6.94 -29.76 1.07
N ALA A 471 7.05 -29.24 -0.16
CA ALA A 471 8.18 -29.45 -1.04
C ALA A 471 9.28 -28.41 -0.85
N PHE A 472 8.90 -27.14 -0.73
CA PHE A 472 9.83 -26.00 -0.67
C PHE A 472 9.22 -24.88 0.19
N PRO A 473 9.87 -24.43 1.28
CA PRO A 473 9.24 -23.67 2.37
C PRO A 473 9.04 -22.17 2.07
N VAL A 474 8.50 -21.85 0.90
CA VAL A 474 8.21 -20.49 0.44
C VAL A 474 6.79 -20.39 -0.11
N SER A 475 6.16 -19.25 0.09
CA SER A 475 4.82 -18.95 -0.45
C SER A 475 4.88 -18.13 -1.73
N PHE A 476 6.00 -17.48 -1.99
CA PHE A 476 6.24 -16.65 -3.15
C PHE A 476 7.74 -16.49 -3.34
N TYR A 477 8.18 -16.44 -4.60
CA TYR A 477 9.46 -15.85 -4.95
C TYR A 477 9.47 -15.27 -6.36
N THR A 478 10.41 -14.36 -6.59
CA THR A 478 10.98 -14.04 -7.90
C THR A 478 12.47 -14.36 -7.87
N VAL A 479 12.99 -14.87 -8.97
CA VAL A 479 14.40 -15.19 -9.16
C VAL A 479 14.85 -14.65 -10.50
N SER A 480 16.08 -14.12 -10.57
CA SER A 480 16.75 -13.84 -11.83
C SER A 480 18.18 -14.37 -11.83
N ILE A 481 18.63 -14.78 -13.01
CA ILE A 481 20.03 -15.14 -13.27
C ILE A 481 20.58 -14.27 -14.40
N GLU A 482 21.77 -13.72 -14.19
CA GLU A 482 22.48 -12.91 -15.20
C GLU A 482 23.92 -13.42 -15.38
N VAL A 483 24.36 -13.55 -16.63
CA VAL A 483 25.75 -13.94 -16.95
C VAL A 483 26.50 -12.76 -17.57
N ARG A 484 27.39 -12.16 -16.77
CA ARG A 484 28.25 -11.05 -17.17
C ARG A 484 29.65 -11.55 -17.55
N ARG A 485 30.31 -10.79 -18.42
CA ARG A 485 31.73 -11.04 -18.76
C ARG A 485 32.61 -10.56 -17.61
N ALA A 486 33.57 -11.37 -17.21
CA ALA A 486 34.57 -11.03 -16.20
C ALA A 486 36.00 -11.32 -16.71
N ASN A 487 37.02 -10.79 -16.04
CA ASN A 487 38.41 -11.02 -16.42
C ASN A 487 38.75 -12.51 -16.30
N GLY A 488 38.94 -13.18 -17.44
CA GLY A 488 39.26 -14.61 -17.51
C GLY A 488 38.05 -15.56 -17.56
N GLY A 489 36.81 -15.05 -17.60
CA GLY A 489 35.63 -15.92 -17.66
C GLY A 489 34.31 -15.17 -17.55
N SER A 490 33.42 -15.67 -16.68
CA SER A 490 32.07 -15.15 -16.46
C SER A 490 31.82 -14.89 -14.99
N ASP A 491 31.05 -13.86 -14.69
CA ASP A 491 30.43 -13.67 -13.38
C ASP A 491 28.93 -13.98 -13.52
N VAL A 492 28.43 -14.88 -12.68
CA VAL A 492 27.02 -15.27 -12.68
C VAL A 492 26.38 -14.74 -11.41
N GLU A 493 25.38 -13.87 -11.57
CA GLU A 493 24.59 -13.28 -10.51
C GLU A 493 23.26 -14.02 -10.40
N TRP A 494 22.88 -14.40 -9.18
CA TRP A 494 21.58 -14.95 -8.82
C TRP A 494 20.93 -14.05 -7.78
N LEU A 495 19.85 -13.39 -8.18
CA LEU A 495 19.07 -12.54 -7.29
C LEU A 495 17.72 -13.21 -7.03
N SER A 496 17.28 -13.21 -5.78
CA SER A 496 15.93 -13.64 -5.45
C SER A 496 15.28 -12.79 -4.37
N ARG A 497 13.95 -12.66 -4.47
CA ARG A 497 13.09 -12.07 -3.43
C ARG A 497 12.00 -13.07 -3.08
N PHE A 498 11.76 -13.31 -1.81
CA PHE A 498 10.85 -14.38 -1.39
C PHE A 498 10.22 -14.15 -0.01
N TYR A 499 9.17 -14.90 0.27
CA TYR A 499 8.52 -14.96 1.58
C TYR A 499 8.49 -16.39 2.11
N ARG A 500 8.49 -16.54 3.43
CA ARG A 500 8.27 -17.83 4.10
C ARG A 500 6.95 -18.50 3.71
N ALA A 501 6.91 -19.82 3.80
CA ALA A 501 5.72 -20.62 3.47
C ALA A 501 4.48 -20.28 4.30
N ASP A 502 4.63 -20.09 5.62
CA ASP A 502 3.50 -19.73 6.50
C ASP A 502 3.53 -18.23 6.80
N THR A 503 2.60 -17.49 6.20
CA THR A 503 2.49 -16.03 6.34
C THR A 503 1.75 -15.59 7.60
N GLY A 504 1.38 -16.52 8.48
CA GLY A 504 0.79 -16.24 9.78
C GLY A 504 1.74 -15.55 10.77
N ASN A 505 1.17 -15.10 11.90
CA ASN A 505 1.91 -14.38 12.95
C ASN A 505 2.87 -15.27 13.77
N SER A 506 2.63 -16.59 13.78
CA SER A 506 3.42 -17.56 14.54
C SER A 506 3.66 -18.79 13.68
N PRO A 507 4.50 -18.69 12.62
CA PRO A 507 4.76 -19.81 11.74
C PRO A 507 5.49 -20.93 12.49
N PRO A 508 5.19 -22.20 12.20
CA PRO A 508 6.02 -23.32 12.64
C PRO A 508 7.48 -23.15 12.19
N PRO A 509 8.49 -23.65 12.94
CA PRO A 509 9.90 -23.52 12.59
C PRO A 509 10.23 -23.95 11.15
N GLU A 510 9.60 -25.01 10.66
CA GLU A 510 9.77 -25.56 9.31
C GLU A 510 9.23 -24.66 8.18
N TYR A 511 8.39 -23.67 8.50
CA TYR A 511 7.81 -22.71 7.56
C TYR A 511 8.11 -21.27 7.93
N SER A 512 9.17 -21.06 8.73
CA SER A 512 9.65 -19.77 9.21
C SER A 512 10.47 -19.02 8.16
N ASP A 513 10.81 -17.76 8.45
CA ASP A 513 11.74 -16.98 7.63
C ASP A 513 13.12 -17.67 7.55
N GLU A 514 13.58 -18.26 8.66
CA GLU A 514 14.86 -18.99 8.72
C GLU A 514 14.85 -20.21 7.79
N ALA A 515 13.76 -20.99 7.80
CA ALA A 515 13.61 -22.14 6.92
C ALA A 515 13.60 -21.73 5.43
N ALA A 516 12.91 -20.64 5.11
CA ALA A 516 12.84 -20.10 3.75
C ALA A 516 14.20 -19.59 3.26
N ILE A 517 14.90 -18.80 4.09
CA ILE A 517 16.24 -18.28 3.77
C ILE A 517 17.20 -19.44 3.53
N LYS A 518 17.20 -20.43 4.42
CA LYS A 518 18.06 -21.60 4.30
C LYS A 518 17.79 -22.35 2.99
N ALA A 519 16.53 -22.67 2.69
CA ALA A 519 16.17 -23.41 1.49
C ALA A 519 16.53 -22.66 0.20
N MET A 520 16.29 -21.34 0.14
CA MET A 520 16.63 -20.51 -1.02
C MET A 520 18.14 -20.37 -1.22
N THR A 521 18.88 -20.22 -0.13
CA THR A 521 20.36 -20.14 -0.14
C THR A 521 20.96 -21.45 -0.64
N GLU A 522 20.54 -22.58 -0.08
CA GLU A 522 20.99 -23.91 -0.51
C GLU A 522 20.66 -24.16 -1.99
N PHE A 523 19.46 -23.77 -2.44
CA PHE A 523 19.05 -23.91 -3.83
C PHE A 523 19.97 -23.10 -4.76
N ALA A 524 20.12 -21.80 -4.52
CA ALA A 524 20.95 -20.92 -5.34
C ALA A 524 22.42 -21.38 -5.39
N GLN A 525 23.03 -21.63 -4.23
CA GLN A 525 24.43 -22.04 -4.13
C GLN A 525 24.67 -23.39 -4.81
N SER A 526 23.79 -24.37 -4.58
CA SER A 526 23.93 -25.69 -5.20
C SER A 526 23.84 -25.65 -6.72
N GLY A 527 22.93 -24.82 -7.26
CA GLY A 527 22.82 -24.56 -8.70
C GLY A 527 24.08 -23.91 -9.27
N LEU A 528 24.53 -22.81 -8.68
CA LEU A 528 25.69 -22.04 -9.14
C LEU A 528 27.00 -22.84 -9.06
N GLU A 529 27.21 -23.57 -7.97
CA GLU A 529 28.39 -24.43 -7.81
C GLU A 529 28.43 -25.57 -8.84
N ASN A 530 27.29 -26.20 -9.11
CA ASN A 530 27.24 -27.26 -10.11
C ASN A 530 27.47 -26.71 -11.53
N LEU A 531 26.90 -25.54 -11.83
CA LEU A 531 27.15 -24.84 -13.09
C LEU A 531 28.65 -24.57 -13.27
N LYS A 532 29.32 -24.03 -12.24
CA LYS A 532 30.77 -23.81 -12.26
C LYS A 532 31.53 -25.11 -12.53
N LYS A 533 31.26 -26.16 -11.76
CA LYS A 533 31.93 -27.47 -11.91
C LYS A 533 31.77 -28.02 -13.33
N ARG A 534 30.57 -27.97 -13.90
CA ARG A 534 30.30 -28.45 -15.26
C ARG A 534 31.12 -27.71 -16.30
N ILE A 535 31.06 -26.37 -16.29
CA ILE A 535 31.75 -25.54 -17.28
C ILE A 535 33.27 -25.67 -17.16
N GLU A 536 33.80 -25.77 -15.94
CA GLU A 536 35.25 -25.86 -15.71
C GLU A 536 35.83 -27.26 -15.94
N THR A 537 35.00 -28.30 -15.86
CA THR A 537 35.41 -29.71 -16.09
C THR A 537 35.21 -30.14 -17.55
N GLU A 538 34.30 -29.50 -18.30
CA GLU A 538 34.11 -29.71 -19.75
C GLU A 538 35.24 -29.12 -20.63
N LYS A 539 36.44 -28.87 -20.05
CA LYS A 539 37.62 -28.34 -20.75
C LYS A 539 38.34 -29.36 -21.62
#